data_AF-A0AAE8T0C6-F1
#
_entry.id   AF-A0AAE8T0C6-F1
#
_cell.length_a   1.000
_cell.length_b   1.000
_cell.length_c   1.000
_cell.angle_alpha   90.00
_cell.angle_beta   90.00
_cell.angle_gamma   90.00
#
_symmetry.space_group_name_H-M   'P 1'
#
loop_
_entity.id
_entity.type
_entity.pdbx_description
1 polymer ?
#
loop_
_entity_poly.entity_id
_entity_poly.type
_entity_poly.pdbx_seq_one_letter_code
_entity_poly.pdbx_strand_id
1 'polypeptide(L)'
;MLMITIVEELEHQRPTTSSTALSYFFCQGTDKNLNSATAVLHSLIYILYDQQPSLTSHLRTQYNYSGTKLFQDTNSFYTLSKVMEDILRDKQLQTAYLMVDALDKYIANRDQLLHFIAGHRIASPHIK
;
A
#
# COMPACT_ATOMS: atom_id res chain seq x y z
N MET A 1 -3.73 -20.49 6.05
CA MET A 1 -2.81 -19.33 5.95
C MET A 1 -1.89 -19.50 4.75
N LEU A 2 -2.45 -19.47 3.53
CA LEU A 2 -1.65 -19.65 2.30
C LEU A 2 -0.85 -18.39 1.97
N MET A 3 -1.46 -17.21 2.14
CA MET A 3 -0.84 -15.93 1.78
C MET A 3 0.37 -15.61 2.66
N ILE A 4 0.35 -15.97 3.95
CA ILE A 4 1.51 -15.79 4.84
C ILE A 4 2.72 -16.55 4.29
N THR A 5 2.56 -17.83 3.98
CA THR A 5 3.65 -18.64 3.41
C THR A 5 4.16 -18.09 2.08
N ILE A 6 3.28 -17.55 1.24
CA ILE A 6 3.69 -16.91 -0.02
C ILE A 6 4.51 -15.64 0.27
N VAL A 7 4.08 -14.81 1.23
CA VAL A 7 4.82 -13.61 1.63
C VAL A 7 6.20 -13.98 2.15
N GLU A 8 6.30 -14.96 3.05
CA GLU A 8 7.57 -15.45 3.61
C GLU A 8 8.52 -15.94 2.51
N GLU A 9 8.01 -16.72 1.56
CA GLU A 9 8.82 -17.22 0.44
C GLU A 9 9.28 -16.09 -0.48
N LEU A 10 8.42 -15.12 -0.78
CA LEU A 10 8.79 -13.96 -1.60
C LEU A 10 9.81 -13.07 -0.90
N GLU A 11 9.71 -12.88 0.42
CA GLU A 11 10.74 -12.18 1.18
C GLU A 11 12.08 -12.92 1.13
N HIS A 12 12.06 -14.26 1.25
CA HIS A 12 13.26 -15.09 1.20
C HIS A 12 13.96 -15.05 -0.17
N GLN A 13 13.19 -15.07 -1.26
CA GLN A 13 13.71 -15.03 -2.63
C GLN A 13 14.15 -13.62 -3.07
N ARG A 14 13.81 -12.58 -2.31
CA ARG A 14 14.07 -11.20 -2.71
C ARG A 14 15.56 -10.86 -2.59
N PRO A 15 16.21 -10.36 -3.66
CA PRO A 15 17.59 -9.90 -3.58
C PRO A 15 17.69 -8.66 -2.66
N THR A 16 18.64 -8.67 -1.74
CA THR A 16 18.88 -7.56 -0.78
C THR A 16 19.27 -6.25 -1.46
N THR A 17 19.77 -6.32 -2.70
CA THR A 17 20.18 -5.16 -3.51
C THR A 17 19.10 -4.69 -4.49
N SER A 18 17.96 -5.39 -4.55
CA SER A 18 16.89 -5.03 -5.49
C SER A 18 16.06 -3.87 -4.97
N SER A 19 15.69 -2.95 -5.87
CA SER A 19 14.62 -1.96 -5.63
C SER A 19 13.23 -2.57 -5.82
N THR A 20 13.11 -3.87 -5.54
CA THR A 20 11.84 -4.56 -5.46
C THR A 20 11.34 -4.45 -4.03
N ALA A 21 10.10 -3.99 -3.86
CA ALA A 21 9.42 -3.94 -2.58
C ALA A 21 8.25 -4.94 -2.56
N LEU A 22 8.01 -5.54 -1.40
CA LEU A 22 6.87 -6.42 -1.15
C LEU A 22 6.09 -5.84 0.01
N SER A 23 4.84 -5.48 -0.22
CA SER A 23 3.98 -4.90 0.80
C SER A 23 2.68 -5.67 0.90
N TYR A 24 2.22 -5.90 2.13
CA TYR A 24 1.07 -6.76 2.37
C TYR A 24 0.14 -6.23 3.45
N PHE A 25 -1.13 -6.61 3.36
CA PHE A 25 -2.14 -6.39 4.40
C PHE A 25 -2.95 -7.65 4.62
N PHE A 26 -3.04 -8.08 5.87
CA PHE A 26 -3.89 -9.20 6.28
C PHE A 26 -5.14 -8.67 6.97
N CYS A 27 -6.30 -8.99 6.43
CA CYS A 27 -7.60 -8.62 7.01
C CYS A 27 -7.76 -9.24 8.40
N GLN A 28 -8.03 -8.42 9.41
CA GLN A 28 -8.14 -8.84 10.81
C GLN A 28 -9.61 -9.07 11.18
N GLY A 29 -10.14 -10.22 10.76
CA GLY A 29 -11.49 -10.65 11.13
C GLY A 29 -12.60 -9.69 10.69
N THR A 30 -13.50 -9.33 11.61
CA THR A 30 -14.70 -8.52 11.29
C THR A 30 -14.62 -7.07 11.79
N ASP A 31 -13.49 -6.64 12.36
CA ASP A 31 -13.34 -5.27 12.88
C ASP A 31 -13.19 -4.27 11.72
N LYS A 32 -14.23 -3.50 11.46
CA LYS A 32 -14.27 -2.53 10.35
C LYS A 32 -13.32 -1.34 10.55
N ASN A 33 -12.87 -1.07 11.77
CA ASN A 33 -11.89 -0.01 12.03
C ASN A 33 -10.50 -0.43 11.53
N LEU A 34 -10.19 -1.71 11.69
CA LEU A 34 -8.93 -2.32 11.25
C LEU A 34 -9.00 -2.73 9.78
N ASN A 35 -10.19 -3.11 9.30
CA ASN A 35 -10.45 -3.53 7.93
C ASN A 35 -11.17 -2.42 7.16
N SER A 36 -10.43 -1.37 6.80
CA SER A 36 -10.93 -0.30 5.94
C SER A 36 -10.00 -0.07 4.77
N ALA A 37 -10.53 0.47 3.66
CA ALA A 37 -9.74 0.85 2.49
C ALA A 37 -8.56 1.77 2.87
N THR A 38 -8.77 2.68 3.82
CA THR A 38 -7.74 3.56 4.38
C THR A 38 -6.69 2.77 5.15
N ALA A 39 -7.08 1.83 6.01
CA ALA A 39 -6.16 0.99 6.77
C ALA A 39 -5.29 0.12 5.85
N VAL A 40 -5.86 -0.41 4.77
CA VAL A 40 -5.12 -1.16 3.73
C VAL A 40 -4.02 -0.26 3.14
N LEU A 41 -4.38 0.91 2.61
CA LEU A 41 -3.38 1.82 2.02
C LEU A 41 -2.32 2.23 3.03
N HIS A 42 -2.73 2.55 4.25
CA HIS A 42 -1.82 2.96 5.31
C HIS A 42 -0.79 1.87 5.64
N SER A 43 -1.26 0.63 5.84
CA SER A 43 -0.38 -0.52 6.09
C SER A 43 0.57 -0.76 4.93
N LEU A 44 0.06 -0.71 3.71
CA LEU A 44 0.88 -0.97 2.54
C LEU A 44 1.99 0.08 2.38
N ILE A 45 1.63 1.36 2.51
CA ILE A 45 2.57 2.49 2.45
C ILE A 45 3.64 2.37 3.55
N TYR A 46 3.23 2.02 4.77
CA TYR A 46 4.15 1.88 5.89
C TYR A 46 5.25 0.83 5.60
N ILE A 47 4.86 -0.35 5.11
CA ILE A 47 5.82 -1.42 4.78
C ILE A 47 6.73 -1.00 3.62
N LEU A 48 6.21 -0.28 2.61
CA LEU A 48 7.03 0.24 1.51
C LEU A 48 8.11 1.19 2.03
N TYR A 49 7.81 2.05 3.00
CA TYR A 49 8.80 2.95 3.58
C TYR A 49 9.83 2.25 4.46
N ASP A 50 9.41 1.24 5.21
CA ASP A 50 10.33 0.44 6.02
C ASP A 50 11.37 -0.27 5.13
N GLN A 51 10.92 -0.81 3.99
CA GLN A 51 11.79 -1.51 3.04
C GLN A 51 12.62 -0.56 2.15
N GLN A 52 12.12 0.63 1.86
CA GLN A 52 12.76 1.60 0.97
C GLN A 52 12.69 3.02 1.57
N PRO A 53 13.59 3.34 2.53
CA PRO A 53 13.56 4.63 3.23
C PRO A 53 13.69 5.86 2.33
N SER A 54 14.25 5.73 1.12
CA SER A 54 14.36 6.83 0.16
C SER A 54 13.00 7.34 -0.35
N LEU A 55 11.97 6.49 -0.32
CA LEU A 55 10.61 6.83 -0.72
C LEU A 55 9.92 7.76 0.29
N THR A 56 10.43 7.87 1.51
CA THR A 56 9.85 8.70 2.60
C THR A 56 9.74 10.18 2.22
N SER A 57 10.50 10.62 1.22
CA SER A 57 10.39 11.97 0.66
C SER A 57 8.98 12.32 0.15
N HIS A 58 8.25 11.35 -0.40
CA HIS A 58 6.87 11.51 -0.87
C HIS A 58 5.90 11.75 0.30
N LEU A 59 6.00 10.95 1.37
CA LEU A 59 5.18 11.14 2.56
C LEU A 59 5.45 12.50 3.21
N ARG A 60 6.73 12.86 3.35
CA ARG A 60 7.14 14.09 4.00
C ARG A 60 6.60 15.31 3.25
N THR A 61 6.60 15.27 1.92
CA THR A 61 6.04 16.34 1.10
C THR A 61 4.54 16.52 1.36
N GLN A 62 3.78 15.42 1.37
CA GLN A 62 2.34 15.46 1.70
C GLN A 62 2.05 15.83 3.15
N TYR A 63 2.86 15.35 4.10
CA TYR A 63 2.73 15.67 5.51
C TYR A 63 3.04 17.14 5.80
N ASN A 64 4.03 17.74 5.12
CA ASN A 64 4.31 19.16 5.26
C ASN A 64 3.13 20.05 4.80
N TYR A 65 2.33 19.57 3.83
CA TYR A 65 1.14 20.27 3.35
C TYR A 65 -0.09 20.04 4.23
N SER A 66 -0.35 18.78 4.61
CA SER A 66 -1.60 18.36 5.26
C SER A 66 -1.49 18.17 6.78
N GLY A 67 -0.27 18.09 7.32
CA GLY A 67 0.00 17.78 8.72
C GLY A 67 -0.61 16.45 9.17
N THR A 68 -1.06 16.38 10.42
CA THR A 68 -1.70 15.19 10.99
C THR A 68 -3.04 14.84 10.34
N LYS A 69 -3.66 15.78 9.58
CA LYS A 69 -4.90 15.52 8.85
C LYS A 69 -4.73 14.47 7.75
N LEU A 70 -3.49 14.27 7.28
CA LEU A 70 -3.13 13.21 6.34
C LEU A 70 -3.64 11.81 6.77
N PHE A 71 -3.79 11.59 8.07
CA PHE A 71 -4.13 10.30 8.66
C PHE A 71 -5.44 10.29 9.46
N GLN A 72 -6.11 11.42 9.60
CA GLN A 72 -7.20 11.61 10.57
C GLN A 72 -8.48 12.20 9.97
N ASP A 73 -8.47 12.61 8.70
CA ASP A 73 -9.61 13.26 8.07
C ASP A 73 -10.47 12.31 7.22
N THR A 74 -11.69 12.75 6.89
CA THR A 74 -12.60 12.03 5.97
C THR A 74 -11.97 11.78 4.59
N ASN A 75 -10.95 12.56 4.22
CA ASN A 75 -10.27 12.49 2.94
C ASN A 75 -9.01 11.63 2.97
N SER A 76 -8.69 10.96 4.09
CA SER A 76 -7.40 10.31 4.30
C SER A 76 -7.17 9.21 3.28
N PHE A 77 -8.22 8.52 2.83
CA PHE A 77 -8.12 7.58 1.72
C PHE A 77 -7.59 8.26 0.44
N TYR A 78 -8.15 9.40 0.05
CA TYR A 78 -7.76 10.09 -1.19
C TYR A 78 -6.32 10.61 -1.10
N THR A 79 -5.93 11.14 0.06
CA THR A 79 -4.58 11.64 0.27
C THR A 79 -3.57 10.50 0.27
N LEU A 80 -3.86 9.38 0.95
CA LEU A 80 -3.02 8.18 0.92
C LEU A 80 -2.99 7.54 -0.47
N SER A 81 -4.07 7.61 -1.25
CA SER A 81 -4.08 7.12 -2.64
C SER A 81 -3.09 7.91 -3.50
N LYS A 82 -3.04 9.24 -3.34
CA LYS A 82 -2.04 10.09 -4.02
C LYS A 82 -0.62 9.76 -3.58
N VAL A 83 -0.40 9.59 -2.27
CA VAL A 83 0.91 9.17 -1.75
C VAL A 83 1.33 7.83 -2.34
N MET A 84 0.42 6.85 -2.38
CA MET A 84 0.68 5.55 -2.99
C MET A 84 1.00 5.69 -4.49
N GLU A 85 0.27 6.52 -5.23
CA GLU A 85 0.56 6.84 -6.63
C GLU A 85 1.96 7.43 -6.83
N ASP A 86 2.35 8.39 -5.99
CA ASP A 86 3.67 9.03 -6.06
C ASP A 86 4.79 8.03 -5.77
N ILE A 87 4.60 7.15 -4.78
CA ILE A 87 5.52 6.04 -4.48
C ILE A 87 5.64 5.09 -5.67
N LEU A 88 4.51 4.63 -6.22
CA LEU A 88 4.49 3.66 -7.33
C LEU A 88 5.05 4.22 -8.64
N ARG A 89 5.17 5.54 -8.77
CA ARG A 89 5.79 6.24 -9.91
C ARG A 89 7.25 6.62 -9.66
N ASP A 90 7.78 6.40 -8.46
CA ASP A 90 9.17 6.71 -8.16
C ASP A 90 10.10 5.80 -8.98
N LYS A 91 11.06 6.42 -9.69
CA LYS A 91 12.05 5.72 -10.51
C LYS A 91 13.00 4.83 -9.69
N GLN A 92 13.13 5.12 -8.40
CA GLN A 92 13.91 4.31 -7.46
C GLN A 92 13.19 3.01 -7.11
N LEU A 93 11.88 2.90 -7.32
CA LEU A 93 11.10 1.69 -7.10
C LEU A 93 10.90 0.96 -8.43
N GLN A 94 11.67 -0.11 -8.67
CA GLN A 94 11.57 -0.85 -9.94
C GLN A 94 10.35 -1.76 -10.02
N THR A 95 10.00 -2.39 -8.91
CA THR A 95 8.88 -3.34 -8.85
C THR A 95 8.28 -3.29 -7.46
N ALA A 96 6.95 -3.27 -7.38
CA ALA A 96 6.23 -3.33 -6.12
C ALA A 96 5.19 -4.44 -6.20
N TYR A 97 5.32 -5.44 -5.34
CA TYR A 97 4.32 -6.47 -5.13
C TYR A 97 3.41 -6.03 -3.98
N LEU A 98 2.12 -5.87 -4.25
CA LEU A 98 1.13 -5.47 -3.26
C LEU A 98 0.15 -6.62 -3.04
N MET A 99 0.12 -7.16 -1.82
CA MET A 99 -0.77 -8.28 -1.46
C MET A 99 -1.80 -7.85 -0.43
N VAL A 100 -3.07 -8.21 -0.66
CA VAL A 100 -4.15 -7.92 0.28
C VAL A 100 -4.97 -9.19 0.46
N ASP A 101 -4.96 -9.74 1.67
CA ASP A 101 -5.75 -10.93 2.02
C ASP A 101 -7.20 -10.57 2.31
N ALA A 102 -8.10 -11.53 2.04
CA ALA A 102 -9.51 -11.48 2.40
C ALA A 102 -10.18 -10.13 2.07
N LEU A 103 -10.00 -9.68 0.83
CA LEU A 103 -10.57 -8.43 0.30
C LEU A 103 -12.11 -8.40 0.24
N ASP A 104 -12.80 -9.43 0.72
CA ASP A 104 -14.20 -9.72 0.39
C ASP A 104 -15.23 -8.93 1.24
N LYS A 105 -15.57 -9.40 2.45
CA LYS A 105 -16.86 -9.07 3.12
C LYS A 105 -16.73 -8.05 4.25
N TYR A 106 -15.52 -7.84 4.76
CA TYR A 106 -15.32 -7.09 6.00
C TYR A 106 -14.52 -5.80 5.83
N ILE A 107 -14.17 -5.42 4.59
CA ILE A 107 -13.47 -4.17 4.32
C ILE A 107 -14.46 -3.02 4.11
N ALA A 108 -14.44 -2.04 5.01
CA ALA A 108 -15.14 -0.77 4.83
C ALA A 108 -14.57 0.00 3.62
N ASN A 109 -15.44 0.59 2.80
CA ASN A 109 -15.07 1.32 1.59
C ASN A 109 -14.32 0.47 0.53
N ARG A 110 -14.56 -0.85 0.49
CA ARG A 110 -13.92 -1.79 -0.45
C ARG A 110 -13.99 -1.34 -1.91
N ASP A 111 -15.14 -0.84 -2.38
CA ASP A 111 -15.29 -0.46 -3.78
C ASP A 111 -14.38 0.72 -4.16
N GLN A 112 -14.07 1.59 -3.20
CA GLN A 112 -13.11 2.68 -3.37
C GLN A 112 -11.69 2.14 -3.57
N LEU A 113 -11.31 1.13 -2.76
CA LEU A 113 -10.04 0.43 -2.89
C LEU A 113 -9.94 -0.34 -4.23
N LEU A 114 -11.00 -1.04 -4.62
CA LEU A 114 -11.06 -1.77 -5.88
C LEU A 114 -10.94 -0.83 -7.08
N HIS A 115 -11.61 0.33 -7.03
CA HIS A 115 -11.51 1.34 -8.07
C HIS A 115 -10.08 1.89 -8.19
N PHE A 116 -9.44 2.17 -7.05
CA PHE A 116 -8.03 2.58 -7.01
C PHE A 116 -7.11 1.54 -7.65
N ILE A 117 -7.24 0.26 -7.26
CA ILE A 117 -6.44 -0.85 -7.82
C ILE A 117 -6.70 -1.03 -9.32
N ALA A 118 -7.96 -0.99 -9.74
CA ALA A 118 -8.34 -1.16 -11.15
C ALA A 118 -7.79 -0.03 -12.02
N GLY A 119 -7.75 1.21 -11.52
CA GLY A 119 -7.14 2.35 -12.22
C GLY A 119 -5.65 2.17 -12.52
N HIS A 120 -4.94 1.41 -11.70
CA HIS A 120 -3.50 1.17 -11.83
C HIS A 120 -3.15 0.00 -12.77
N ARG A 121 -4.10 -0.92 -13.01
CA ARG A 121 -3.92 -2.03 -13.99
C ARG A 121 -3.71 -1.55 -15.43
N ILE A 122 -4.08 -0.31 -15.74
CA ILE A 122 -4.06 0.25 -17.09
C ILE A 122 -2.85 1.17 -17.33
N ALA A 123 -2.16 1.61 -16.26
CA ALA A 123 -1.23 2.75 -16.35
C ALA A 123 0.25 2.45 -16.02
N SER A 124 0.61 1.26 -15.53
CA SER A 124 2.00 0.99 -15.13
C SER A 124 2.50 -0.39 -15.59
N PRO A 125 3.54 -0.46 -16.45
CA PRO A 125 4.15 -1.72 -16.84
C PRO A 125 4.95 -2.41 -15.71
N HIS A 126 5.03 -1.80 -14.52
CA HIS A 126 5.86 -2.26 -13.39
C HIS A 126 5.07 -2.84 -12.21
N ILE A 127 3.73 -2.85 -12.26
CA ILE A 127 2.89 -3.42 -11.21
C ILE A 127 2.44 -4.81 -11.68
N LYS A 128 2.89 -5.87 -10.99
CA LYS A 128 2.43 -7.25 -11.15
C LYS A 128 1.73 -7.72 -9.89
#